data_AF-A0ABD7YM65-F1
#
_entry.id   AF-A0ABD7YM65-F1
#
_cell.length_a   1.000
_cell.length_b   1.000
_cell.length_c   1.000
_cell.angle_alpha   90.00
_cell.angle_beta   90.00
_cell.angle_gamma   90.00
#
_symmetry.space_group_name_H-M   'P 1'
#
loop_
_entity.id
_entity.type
_entity.pdbx_description
1 polymer ?
#
loop_
_entity_poly.entity_id
_entity_poly.type
_entity_poly.pdbx_seq_one_letter_code
_entity_poly.pdbx_strand_id
1 'polypeptide(L)'
;MNKVSIVVLSLFLGACSSLDSQSDFAYSVLDVQPKGGYIQVTGQSYVAESKANVGADIIKSSLYFTYNKEVTQNQAPESSITMDVSFFQNYKEYETVSFFGKTIELEERQVPRESCSEHCTKTQYIKFPLSDADIQKARENNLEFTLDGQNSVMSTTFIVPKAYIDTIYNGANNHTAMAVAPIAVPAAVAVSEKPKASQAQEMVNYWYGQATKEDQYAVTDWAFKNRKNDSPALIEGSKEIEMFSYWFNKLDSEEKSQTMIWLLEQE
;
A
#
# COMPACT_ATOMS: atom_id res chain seq x y z
N MET A 1 49.88 -20.03 -10.99
CA MET A 1 49.29 -19.40 -9.80
C MET A 1 47.91 -18.87 -10.18
N ASN A 2 46.86 -19.65 -9.92
CA ASN A 2 45.48 -19.27 -10.25
C ASN A 2 44.98 -18.25 -9.24
N LYS A 3 44.65 -17.04 -9.71
CA LYS A 3 44.01 -16.01 -8.90
C LYS A 3 42.50 -16.24 -8.94
N VAL A 4 41.98 -16.96 -7.95
CA VAL A 4 40.55 -17.04 -7.70
C VAL A 4 40.13 -15.72 -7.08
N SER A 5 39.46 -14.86 -7.85
CA SER A 5 38.83 -13.65 -7.33
C SER A 5 37.51 -14.06 -6.69
N ILE A 6 37.46 -14.00 -5.35
CA ILE A 6 36.23 -14.15 -4.58
C ILE A 6 35.45 -12.84 -4.76
N VAL A 7 34.43 -12.88 -5.62
CA VAL A 7 33.43 -11.82 -5.70
C VAL A 7 32.54 -11.97 -4.47
N VAL A 8 32.76 -11.09 -3.50
CA VAL A 8 31.87 -10.94 -2.35
C VAL A 8 30.53 -10.42 -2.89
N LEU A 9 29.56 -11.34 -2.98
CA LEU A 9 28.19 -11.03 -3.36
C LEU A 9 27.55 -10.27 -2.19
N SER A 10 27.59 -8.95 -2.28
CA SER A 10 26.86 -8.05 -1.38
C SER A 10 25.37 -8.37 -1.49
N LEU A 11 24.86 -9.12 -0.52
CA LEU A 11 23.43 -9.29 -0.31
C LEU A 11 22.85 -7.90 -0.01
N PHE A 12 22.23 -7.28 -1.02
CA PHE A 12 21.38 -6.11 -0.81
C PHE A 12 20.20 -6.57 0.06
N LEU A 13 20.30 -6.28 1.36
CA LEU A 13 19.16 -6.31 2.26
C LEU A 13 18.11 -5.39 1.65
N GLY A 14 17.01 -5.96 1.16
CA GLY A 14 15.87 -5.21 0.66
C GLY A 14 15.40 -4.28 1.76
N ALA A 15 15.72 -2.99 1.64
CA ALA A 15 15.16 -1.97 2.50
C ALA A 15 13.63 -2.10 2.38
N CYS A 16 12.95 -2.23 3.51
CA CYS A 16 11.50 -2.00 3.58
C CYS A 16 11.29 -0.54 3.15
N SER A 17 11.13 -0.29 1.85
CA SER A 17 10.99 1.05 1.31
C SER A 17 9.63 1.60 1.71
N SER A 18 9.62 2.65 2.53
CA SER A 18 8.45 3.49 2.73
C SER A 18 8.28 4.41 1.52
N LEU A 19 7.03 4.68 1.16
CA LEU A 19 6.69 5.71 0.17
C LEU A 19 6.91 7.11 0.75
N ASP A 20 7.11 8.10 -0.10
CA ASP A 20 7.20 9.53 0.20
C ASP A 20 6.48 10.35 -0.88
N SER A 21 6.42 11.68 -0.76
CA SER A 21 5.66 12.53 -1.70
C SER A 21 6.13 12.47 -3.15
N GLN A 22 7.35 11.99 -3.40
CA GLN A 22 7.93 11.86 -4.75
C GLN A 22 7.79 10.44 -5.29
N SER A 23 7.21 9.53 -4.51
CA SER A 23 7.05 8.14 -4.89
C SER A 23 5.95 7.94 -5.92
N ASP A 24 6.08 6.87 -6.70
CA ASP A 24 5.00 6.37 -7.55
C ASP A 24 3.96 5.64 -6.70
N PHE A 25 2.76 6.22 -6.62
CA PHE A 25 1.65 5.72 -5.82
C PHE A 25 0.85 4.59 -6.48
N ALA A 26 1.20 4.15 -7.70
CA ALA A 26 0.55 3.01 -8.35
C ALA A 26 0.65 1.72 -7.50
N TYR A 27 1.72 1.60 -6.70
CA TYR A 27 1.97 0.46 -5.83
C TYR A 27 1.73 0.77 -4.35
N SER A 28 0.73 1.61 -4.04
CA SER A 28 0.46 2.01 -2.65
C SER A 28 -0.23 0.94 -1.79
N VAL A 29 -0.84 -0.07 -2.40
CA VAL A 29 -1.45 -1.20 -1.68
C VAL A 29 -0.35 -2.12 -1.17
N LEU A 30 -0.37 -2.39 0.14
CA LEU A 30 0.48 -3.40 0.77
C LEU A 30 -0.24 -4.75 0.83
N ASP A 31 -1.52 -4.73 1.20
CA ASP A 31 -2.26 -5.94 1.52
C ASP A 31 -3.77 -5.74 1.36
N VAL A 32 -4.48 -6.79 0.94
CA VAL A 32 -5.94 -6.85 0.83
C VAL A 32 -6.45 -8.11 1.53
N GLN A 33 -7.27 -7.92 2.56
CA GLN A 33 -7.82 -9.00 3.35
C GLN A 33 -9.35 -8.99 3.33
N PRO A 34 -9.99 -10.01 2.75
CA PRO A 34 -11.41 -10.26 2.96
C PRO A 34 -11.69 -10.58 4.43
N LYS A 35 -12.71 -9.95 5.02
CA LYS A 35 -13.18 -10.18 6.38
C LYS A 35 -14.67 -10.52 6.34
N GLY A 36 -15.20 -11.04 7.43
CA GLY A 36 -16.65 -11.30 7.54
C GLY A 36 -17.44 -9.99 7.48
N GLY A 37 -17.95 -9.64 6.30
CA GLY A 37 -18.80 -8.46 6.07
C GLY A 37 -18.12 -7.26 5.43
N TYR A 38 -16.79 -7.26 5.27
CA TYR A 38 -16.05 -6.14 4.71
C TYR A 38 -14.72 -6.59 4.09
N ILE A 39 -14.11 -5.74 3.26
CA ILE A 39 -12.76 -5.92 2.72
C ILE A 39 -11.87 -4.86 3.34
N GLN A 40 -10.78 -5.29 3.96
CA GLN A 40 -9.76 -4.40 4.50
C GLN A 40 -8.60 -4.27 3.51
N VAL A 41 -8.26 -3.06 3.13
CA VAL A 41 -7.08 -2.76 2.31
C VAL A 41 -6.14 -1.90 3.12
N THR A 42 -4.89 -2.34 3.21
CA THR A 42 -3.84 -1.64 3.95
C THR A 42 -2.81 -1.08 2.97
N GLY A 43 -2.50 0.21 3.12
CA GLY A 43 -1.46 0.87 2.36
C GLY A 43 -0.05 0.54 2.85
N GLN A 44 0.93 0.69 1.97
CA GLN A 44 2.35 0.70 2.37
C GLN A 44 2.62 1.89 3.29
N SER A 45 3.63 1.76 4.17
CA SER A 45 4.10 2.86 5.01
C SER A 45 4.50 4.06 4.13
N TYR A 46 4.07 5.24 4.54
CA TYR A 46 4.24 6.51 3.87
C TYR A 46 4.85 7.54 4.84
N VAL A 47 5.93 8.20 4.42
CA VAL A 47 6.56 9.31 5.12
C VAL A 47 5.91 10.59 4.59
N ALA A 48 4.96 11.12 5.36
CA ALA A 48 4.24 12.33 4.99
C ALA A 48 5.14 13.56 5.04
N GLU A 49 4.97 14.42 4.04
CA GLU A 49 5.44 15.80 4.13
C GLU A 49 4.81 16.45 5.35
N SER A 50 5.64 17.17 6.11
CA SER A 50 5.22 17.81 7.34
C SER A 50 5.73 19.24 7.40
N LYS A 51 4.96 20.10 8.06
CA LYS A 51 5.30 21.50 8.30
C LYS A 51 4.92 21.84 9.73
N ALA A 52 5.91 22.20 10.54
CA ALA A 52 5.63 22.77 11.85
C ALA A 52 4.94 24.14 11.68
N ASN A 53 3.77 24.28 12.28
CA ASN A 53 3.08 25.57 12.43
C ASN A 53 3.58 26.29 13.68
N VAL A 54 3.79 25.53 14.77
CA VAL A 54 4.33 25.98 16.06
C VAL A 54 5.17 24.86 16.68
N GLY A 55 6.35 25.19 17.21
CA GLY A 55 7.26 24.21 17.82
C GLY A 55 8.38 23.76 16.87
N ALA A 56 9.02 22.64 17.17
CA ALA A 56 10.04 22.05 16.30
C ALA A 56 9.43 21.20 15.19
N ASP A 57 10.21 21.05 14.12
CA ASP A 57 9.93 20.10 13.07
C ASP A 57 9.94 18.65 13.57
N ILE A 58 9.23 17.82 12.81
CA ILE A 58 9.18 16.37 13.00
C ILE A 58 10.51 15.75 12.63
N ILE A 59 11.02 14.89 13.50
CA ILE A 59 12.27 14.17 13.27
C ILE A 59 12.02 12.99 12.33
N LYS A 60 10.92 12.27 12.57
CA LYS A 60 10.52 11.11 11.78
C LYS A 60 9.00 10.96 11.82
N SER A 61 8.43 10.60 10.67
CA SER A 61 7.04 10.18 10.56
C SER A 61 6.97 8.89 9.76
N SER A 62 5.96 8.07 10.06
CA SER A 62 5.54 6.96 9.23
C SER A 62 4.07 6.75 9.46
N LEU A 63 3.27 6.83 8.39
CA LEU A 63 1.85 6.56 8.46
C LEU A 63 1.43 5.50 7.45
N TYR A 64 0.27 4.89 7.66
CA TYR A 64 -0.41 4.11 6.64
C TYR A 64 -1.91 4.30 6.75
N PHE A 65 -2.57 4.24 5.59
CA PHE A 65 -4.02 4.29 5.49
C PHE A 65 -4.58 2.87 5.42
N THR A 66 -5.58 2.59 6.26
CA THR A 66 -6.37 1.36 6.20
C THR A 66 -7.79 1.72 5.77
N TYR A 67 -8.19 1.21 4.63
CA TYR A 67 -9.54 1.34 4.08
C TYR A 67 -10.36 0.07 4.36
N ASN A 68 -11.51 0.23 5.00
CA ASN A 68 -12.46 -0.84 5.26
C ASN A 68 -13.69 -0.63 4.38
N LYS A 69 -13.77 -1.37 3.27
CA LYS A 69 -14.93 -1.32 2.39
C LYS A 69 -16.00 -2.27 2.90
N GLU A 70 -17.14 -1.72 3.26
CA GLU A 70 -18.31 -2.53 3.60
C GLU A 70 -18.82 -3.34 2.40
N VAL A 71 -19.12 -4.62 2.64
CA VAL A 71 -19.73 -5.54 1.67
C VAL A 71 -21.11 -5.98 2.16
N THR A 72 -21.26 -6.17 3.47
CA THR A 72 -22.53 -6.48 4.14
C THR A 72 -22.83 -5.36 5.14
N GLN A 73 -24.05 -4.83 5.13
CA GLN A 73 -24.43 -3.66 5.95
C GLN A 73 -24.08 -3.78 7.44
N ASN A 74 -23.53 -2.68 7.98
CA ASN A 74 -23.12 -2.44 9.37
C ASN A 74 -22.13 -3.45 9.95
N GLN A 75 -21.19 -3.95 9.16
CA GLN A 75 -20.17 -4.90 9.60
C GLN A 75 -18.73 -4.40 9.42
N ALA A 76 -18.51 -3.28 8.72
CA ALA A 76 -17.17 -2.72 8.57
C ALA A 76 -16.78 -1.83 9.78
N PRO A 77 -15.57 -2.00 10.36
CA PRO A 77 -15.02 -0.98 11.24
C PRO A 77 -14.67 0.28 10.45
N GLU A 78 -14.54 1.42 11.15
CA GLU A 78 -14.11 2.66 10.49
C GLU A 78 -12.74 2.49 9.82
N SER A 79 -12.59 3.12 8.66
CA SER A 79 -11.28 3.29 8.04
C SER A 79 -10.44 4.26 8.88
N SER A 80 -9.10 4.20 8.77
CA SER A 80 -8.26 5.02 9.65
C SER A 80 -6.90 5.33 9.08
N ILE A 81 -6.32 6.43 9.55
CA ILE A 81 -4.89 6.69 9.48
C ILE A 81 -4.26 6.18 10.76
N THR A 82 -3.21 5.39 10.60
CA THR A 82 -2.33 5.01 11.70
C THR A 82 -0.97 5.65 11.48
N MET A 83 -0.41 6.27 12.52
CA MET A 83 0.83 7.03 12.40
C MET A 83 1.75 6.82 13.60
N ASP A 84 3.04 6.78 13.30
CA ASP A 84 4.15 6.90 14.24
C ASP A 84 4.80 8.27 13.99
N VAL A 85 4.94 9.09 15.02
CA VAL A 85 5.51 10.44 14.91
C VAL A 85 6.55 10.67 16.00
N SER A 86 7.76 11.05 15.59
CA SER A 86 8.90 11.32 16.47
C SER A 86 9.28 12.80 16.47
N PHE A 87 9.43 13.37 17.66
CA PHE A 87 9.78 14.77 17.90
C PHE A 87 10.71 14.88 19.12
N PHE A 88 11.24 16.06 19.42
CA PHE A 88 12.11 16.24 20.58
C PHE A 88 11.32 16.20 21.91
N GLN A 89 11.85 15.56 22.94
CA GLN A 89 11.12 15.32 24.21
C GLN A 89 10.78 16.60 24.98
N ASN A 90 11.45 17.72 24.70
CA ASN A 90 11.16 19.01 25.33
C ASN A 90 9.80 19.61 24.91
N TYR A 91 9.12 19.02 23.92
CA TYR A 91 7.77 19.40 23.51
C TYR A 91 6.71 18.56 24.23
N LYS A 92 5.51 19.16 24.39
CA LYS A 92 4.33 18.42 24.85
C LYS A 92 3.95 17.36 23.83
N GLU A 93 3.08 16.46 24.23
CA GLU A 93 2.49 15.44 23.35
C GLU A 93 1.39 16.04 22.46
N TYR A 94 1.18 15.46 21.28
CA TYR A 94 -0.01 15.73 20.46
C TYR A 94 -1.21 15.08 21.13
N GLU A 95 -2.33 15.80 21.19
CA GLU A 95 -3.57 15.35 21.84
C GLU A 95 -4.73 15.25 20.86
N THR A 96 -4.74 16.10 19.82
CA THR A 96 -5.84 16.18 18.87
C THR A 96 -5.35 16.19 17.42
N VAL A 97 -6.26 15.83 16.52
CA VAL A 97 -6.06 15.95 15.07
C VAL A 97 -7.20 16.74 14.46
N SER A 98 -6.85 17.68 13.59
CA SER A 98 -7.76 18.55 12.86
C SER A 98 -7.66 18.30 11.37
N PHE A 99 -8.77 18.03 10.69
CA PHE A 99 -8.84 17.82 9.24
C PHE A 99 -10.25 18.07 8.73
N PHE A 100 -10.40 18.56 7.49
CA PHE A 100 -11.70 18.90 6.88
C PHE A 100 -12.67 19.71 7.76
N GLY A 101 -12.12 20.60 8.61
CA GLY A 101 -12.90 21.48 9.50
C GLY A 101 -13.43 20.82 10.78
N LYS A 102 -13.05 19.57 11.06
CA LYS A 102 -13.33 18.89 12.33
C LYS A 102 -12.05 18.67 13.13
N THR A 103 -12.19 18.60 14.45
CA THR A 103 -11.12 18.28 15.40
C THR A 103 -11.59 17.15 16.29
N ILE A 104 -10.75 16.13 16.47
CA ILE A 104 -11.02 14.97 17.31
C ILE A 104 -9.80 14.63 18.18
N GLU A 105 -10.03 13.98 19.31
CA GLU A 105 -8.95 13.44 20.15
C GLU A 105 -8.24 12.28 19.44
N LEU A 106 -6.93 12.19 19.65
CA LEU A 106 -6.10 11.11 19.12
C LEU A 106 -6.28 9.83 19.93
N GLU A 107 -6.38 8.68 19.24
CA GLU A 107 -6.30 7.37 19.88
C GLU A 107 -4.82 6.96 20.00
N GLU A 108 -4.31 6.81 21.22
CA GLU A 108 -2.99 6.24 21.47
C GLU A 108 -3.02 4.72 21.35
N ARG A 109 -2.25 4.16 20.42
CA ARG A 109 -2.16 2.71 20.21
C ARG A 109 -1.24 2.00 21.18
N GLN A 110 -0.26 2.71 21.73
CA GLN A 110 0.68 2.22 22.73
C GLN A 110 1.34 3.39 23.45
N VAL A 111 1.92 3.10 24.62
CA VAL A 111 2.67 4.06 25.41
C VAL A 111 3.79 4.68 24.55
N PRO A 112 3.94 6.02 24.55
CA PRO A 112 5.02 6.69 23.83
C PRO A 112 6.40 6.17 24.23
N ARG A 113 7.30 6.09 23.26
CA ARG A 113 8.69 5.67 23.51
C ARG A 113 9.61 6.87 23.56
N GLU A 114 10.55 6.82 24.48
CA GLU A 114 11.59 7.83 24.64
C GLU A 114 12.95 7.23 24.31
N SER A 115 13.77 8.00 23.60
CA SER A 115 15.15 7.63 23.27
C SER A 115 16.04 8.84 23.46
N CYS A 116 17.07 8.70 24.29
CA CYS A 116 18.03 9.75 24.58
C CYS A 116 19.42 9.34 24.09
N SER A 117 19.93 10.08 23.12
CA SER A 117 21.35 10.13 22.78
C SER A 117 21.92 11.49 23.24
N GLU A 118 22.47 12.30 22.35
CA GLU A 118 22.81 13.70 22.61
C GLU A 118 21.55 14.58 22.71
N HIS A 119 20.49 14.18 22.01
CA HIS A 119 19.16 14.79 22.09
C HIS A 119 18.13 13.72 22.45
N CYS A 120 17.23 14.06 23.37
CA CYS A 120 16.11 13.18 23.72
C CYS A 120 14.95 13.38 22.74
N THR A 121 14.43 12.26 22.26
CA THR A 121 13.31 12.20 21.33
C THR A 121 12.18 11.36 21.92
N LYS A 122 10.95 11.72 21.56
CA LYS A 122 9.74 11.03 21.94
C LYS A 122 9.01 10.59 20.68
N THR A 123 8.53 9.36 20.66
CA THR A 123 7.74 8.78 19.56
C THR A 123 6.35 8.46 20.08
N GLN A 124 5.34 9.10 19.52
CA GLN A 124 3.93 8.80 19.75
C GLN A 124 3.39 7.88 18.66
N TYR A 125 2.46 7.01 19.06
CA TYR A 125 1.85 6.00 18.20
C TYR A 125 0.36 6.23 18.18
N ILE A 126 -0.10 6.94 17.17
CA ILE A 126 -1.46 7.48 17.11
C ILE A 126 -2.28 6.80 16.03
N LYS A 127 -3.59 6.90 16.17
CA LYS A 127 -4.58 6.51 15.18
C LYS A 127 -5.74 7.49 15.22
N PHE A 128 -6.33 7.75 14.05
CA PHE A 128 -7.58 8.47 13.97
C PHE A 128 -8.46 7.96 12.83
N PRO A 129 -9.79 7.95 13.02
CA PRO A 129 -10.73 7.43 12.03
C PRO A 129 -10.95 8.41 10.88
N LEU A 130 -11.23 7.85 9.71
CA LEU A 130 -11.74 8.55 8.54
C LEU A 130 -13.10 7.95 8.17
N SER A 131 -14.14 8.79 8.11
CA SER A 131 -15.44 8.38 7.56
C SER A 131 -15.37 8.28 6.04
N ASP A 132 -16.32 7.58 5.42
CA ASP A 132 -16.40 7.50 3.96
C ASP A 132 -16.44 8.88 3.29
N ALA A 133 -17.13 9.86 3.91
CA ALA A 133 -17.18 11.22 3.41
C ALA A 133 -15.81 11.92 3.47
N ASP A 134 -15.00 11.66 4.50
CA ASP A 134 -13.63 12.19 4.59
C ASP A 134 -12.74 11.54 3.52
N ILE A 135 -12.91 10.25 3.29
CA ILE A 135 -12.14 9.51 2.28
C ILE A 135 -12.45 10.04 0.89
N GLN A 136 -13.73 10.28 0.54
CA GLN A 136 -14.05 10.87 -0.77
C GLN A 136 -13.42 12.26 -0.94
N LYS A 137 -13.48 13.12 0.09
CA LYS A 137 -12.80 14.43 0.06
C LYS A 137 -11.28 14.30 -0.11
N ALA A 138 -10.67 13.33 0.56
CA ALA A 138 -9.24 13.00 0.46
C ALA A 138 -8.82 12.32 -0.86
N ARG A 139 -9.79 11.90 -1.68
CA ARG A 139 -9.55 11.41 -3.05
C ARG A 139 -9.70 12.54 -4.06
N GLU A 140 -10.56 13.50 -3.80
CA GLU A 140 -10.70 14.72 -4.62
C GLU A 140 -9.50 15.66 -4.39
N ASN A 141 -9.11 15.82 -3.14
CA ASN A 141 -8.05 16.71 -2.64
C ASN A 141 -7.04 15.90 -1.81
N ASN A 142 -5.82 16.41 -1.59
CA ASN A 142 -4.92 15.79 -0.63
C ASN A 142 -5.56 15.75 0.77
N LEU A 143 -5.26 14.72 1.56
CA LEU A 143 -5.61 14.73 2.98
C LEU A 143 -4.57 15.57 3.72
N GLU A 144 -4.97 16.77 4.10
CA GLU A 144 -4.21 17.62 5.01
C GLU A 144 -4.80 17.49 6.41
N PHE A 145 -3.95 17.14 7.37
CA PHE A 145 -4.33 17.07 8.78
C PHE A 145 -3.29 17.73 9.66
N THR A 146 -3.74 18.37 10.73
CA THR A 146 -2.89 19.03 11.71
C THR A 146 -2.97 18.29 13.02
N LEU A 147 -1.82 17.87 13.56
CA LEU A 147 -1.72 17.40 14.92
C LEU A 147 -1.47 18.60 15.83
N ASP A 148 -2.28 18.74 16.89
CA ASP A 148 -2.17 19.82 17.86
C ASP A 148 -1.93 19.25 19.27
N GLY A 149 -0.92 19.80 19.93
CA GLY A 149 -0.64 19.55 21.34
C GLY A 149 -1.35 20.52 22.26
N GLN A 150 -1.37 20.20 23.55
CA GLN A 150 -2.09 20.98 24.56
C GLN A 150 -1.75 22.47 24.53
N ASN A 151 -2.78 23.32 24.62
CA ASN A 151 -2.68 24.78 24.58
C ASN A 151 -1.98 25.32 23.32
N SER A 152 -1.99 24.56 22.21
CA SER A 152 -1.40 24.94 20.93
C SER A 152 0.11 25.25 21.00
N VAL A 153 0.81 24.69 21.99
CA VAL A 153 2.26 24.88 22.16
C VAL A 153 3.07 24.10 21.12
N MET A 154 2.43 23.12 20.48
CA MET A 154 2.97 22.36 19.37
C MET A 154 1.85 22.12 18.35
N SER A 155 2.12 22.39 17.08
CA SER A 155 1.17 22.20 15.99
C SER A 155 1.92 21.89 14.71
N THR A 156 1.58 20.79 14.05
CA THR A 156 2.24 20.33 12.84
C THR A 156 1.22 19.82 11.82
N THR A 157 1.31 20.34 10.60
CA THR A 157 0.48 19.90 9.48
C THR A 157 1.20 18.81 8.70
N PHE A 158 0.48 17.77 8.31
CA PHE A 158 0.92 16.69 7.45
C PHE A 158 0.07 16.64 6.19
N ILE A 159 0.69 16.23 5.08
CA ILE A 159 0.03 16.11 3.78
C ILE A 159 0.15 14.67 3.28
N VAL A 160 -1.00 14.05 2.99
CA VAL A 160 -1.08 12.75 2.33
C VAL A 160 -1.62 12.94 0.91
N PRO A 161 -0.84 12.58 -0.12
CA PRO A 161 -1.26 12.74 -1.50
C PRO A 161 -2.53 11.96 -1.80
N LYS A 162 -3.46 12.59 -2.51
CA LYS A 162 -4.71 11.93 -2.91
C LYS A 162 -4.48 10.66 -3.72
N ALA A 163 -3.41 10.59 -4.51
CA ALA A 163 -3.07 9.42 -5.31
C ALA A 163 -2.76 8.19 -4.43
N TYR A 164 -2.12 8.39 -3.27
CA TYR A 164 -1.89 7.32 -2.30
C TYR A 164 -3.22 6.77 -1.76
N ILE A 165 -4.11 7.67 -1.32
CA ILE A 165 -5.44 7.31 -0.79
C ILE A 165 -6.30 6.64 -1.88
N ASP A 166 -6.27 7.18 -3.09
CA ASP A 166 -7.08 6.71 -4.22
C ASP A 166 -6.69 5.30 -4.66
N THR A 167 -5.39 5.01 -4.77
CA THR A 167 -4.91 3.65 -5.07
C THR A 167 -5.39 2.64 -4.03
N ILE A 168 -5.31 2.98 -2.73
CA ILE A 168 -5.77 2.09 -1.64
C ILE A 168 -7.29 1.90 -1.68
N TYR A 169 -8.04 2.97 -1.91
CA TYR A 169 -9.50 2.92 -2.06
C TYR A 169 -9.92 2.02 -3.24
N ASN A 170 -9.26 2.19 -4.39
CA ASN A 170 -9.55 1.42 -5.59
C ASN A 170 -9.13 -0.05 -5.46
N GLY A 171 -8.12 -0.36 -4.64
CA GLY A 171 -7.73 -1.73 -4.31
C GLY A 171 -8.90 -2.57 -3.77
N ALA A 172 -9.79 -1.99 -2.97
CA ALA A 172 -10.96 -2.70 -2.45
C ALA A 172 -12.05 -2.89 -3.53
N ASN A 173 -12.19 -1.92 -4.43
CA ASN A 173 -13.21 -1.94 -5.48
C ASN A 173 -12.90 -2.97 -6.56
N ASN A 174 -11.63 -3.14 -6.90
CA ASN A 174 -11.16 -4.15 -7.84
C ASN A 174 -11.39 -5.57 -7.30
N HIS A 175 -11.34 -5.77 -5.98
CA HIS A 175 -11.68 -7.05 -5.33
C HIS A 175 -13.20 -7.34 -5.24
N THR A 176 -14.06 -6.32 -5.08
CA THR A 176 -15.51 -6.54 -4.97
C THR A 176 -16.20 -7.02 -6.25
N ALA A 177 -15.57 -6.89 -7.43
CA ALA A 177 -16.11 -7.40 -8.68
C ALA A 177 -16.19 -8.95 -8.74
N MET A 178 -15.58 -9.65 -7.78
CA MET A 178 -15.59 -11.12 -7.69
C MET A 178 -16.48 -11.69 -6.57
N ALA A 179 -16.99 -10.86 -5.66
CA ALA A 179 -17.55 -11.35 -4.38
C ALA A 179 -19.10 -11.35 -4.28
N VAL A 180 -19.84 -10.97 -5.32
CA VAL A 180 -21.31 -11.04 -5.29
C VAL A 180 -21.85 -11.76 -6.53
N ALA A 181 -21.74 -13.09 -6.52
CA ALA A 181 -22.58 -13.95 -7.36
C ALA A 181 -23.62 -14.65 -6.45
N PRO A 182 -24.88 -14.19 -6.40
CA PRO A 182 -25.96 -15.03 -5.89
C PRO A 182 -26.20 -16.16 -6.88
N ILE A 183 -26.19 -17.40 -6.38
CA ILE A 183 -26.61 -18.59 -7.12
C ILE A 183 -28.13 -18.51 -7.35
N ALA A 184 -28.58 -18.22 -8.57
CA ALA A 184 -29.93 -18.55 -9.04
C ALA A 184 -30.09 -18.49 -10.58
N VAL A 185 -30.27 -19.69 -11.19
CA VAL A 185 -31.13 -20.09 -12.33
C VAL A 185 -31.02 -19.33 -13.69
N PRO A 186 -30.88 -20.03 -14.85
CA PRO A 186 -30.49 -19.41 -16.10
C PRO A 186 -31.66 -18.70 -16.81
N ALA A 187 -31.44 -17.46 -17.22
CA ALA A 187 -32.18 -16.78 -18.28
C ALA A 187 -31.19 -15.99 -19.16
N ALA A 188 -31.49 -15.96 -20.46
CA ALA A 188 -30.56 -15.69 -21.54
C ALA A 188 -29.96 -14.26 -21.58
N VAL A 189 -28.63 -14.24 -21.72
CA VAL A 189 -27.76 -13.36 -22.53
C VAL A 189 -28.14 -11.86 -22.64
N ALA A 190 -27.39 -11.04 -21.91
CA ALA A 190 -26.84 -9.80 -22.43
C ALA A 190 -25.39 -9.68 -21.93
N VAL A 191 -24.44 -9.92 -22.84
CA VAL A 191 -23.00 -9.79 -22.57
C VAL A 191 -22.69 -8.30 -22.48
N SER A 192 -22.40 -7.82 -21.26
CA SER A 192 -21.56 -6.65 -21.09
C SER A 192 -20.11 -7.13 -21.05
N GLU A 193 -19.37 -6.72 -22.08
CA GLU A 193 -17.97 -7.05 -22.33
C GLU A 193 -17.10 -6.58 -21.14
N LYS A 194 -16.40 -7.53 -20.50
CA LYS A 194 -15.25 -7.23 -19.62
C LYS A 194 -14.23 -6.42 -20.42
N PRO A 195 -13.39 -5.57 -19.79
CA PRO A 195 -12.25 -5.01 -20.49
C PRO A 195 -11.45 -6.17 -21.09
N LYS A 196 -11.23 -6.13 -22.40
CA LYS A 196 -10.52 -7.18 -23.13
C LYS A 196 -9.08 -7.21 -22.60
N ALA A 197 -8.69 -8.28 -21.92
CA ALA A 197 -7.30 -8.52 -21.55
C ALA A 197 -6.44 -8.43 -22.82
N SER A 198 -5.27 -7.81 -22.77
CA SER A 198 -4.39 -7.85 -23.94
C SER A 198 -3.91 -9.28 -24.18
N GLN A 199 -3.47 -9.53 -25.41
CA GLN A 199 -2.83 -10.79 -25.75
C GLN A 199 -1.67 -11.12 -24.80
N ALA A 200 -0.91 -10.12 -24.33
CA ALA A 200 0.19 -10.37 -23.41
C ALA A 200 -0.32 -10.89 -22.05
N GLN A 201 -1.38 -10.29 -21.51
CA GLN A 201 -1.98 -10.72 -20.24
C GLN A 201 -2.59 -12.12 -20.33
N GLU A 202 -3.26 -12.45 -21.43
CA GLU A 202 -3.76 -13.81 -21.68
C GLU A 202 -2.63 -14.84 -21.72
N MET A 203 -1.52 -14.51 -22.39
CA MET A 203 -0.38 -15.42 -22.52
C MET A 203 0.36 -15.60 -21.19
N VAL A 204 0.48 -14.57 -20.37
CA VAL A 204 1.04 -14.67 -19.00
C VAL A 204 0.25 -15.68 -18.17
N ASN A 205 -1.08 -15.56 -18.14
CA ASN A 205 -1.94 -16.48 -17.39
C ASN A 205 -1.84 -17.92 -17.93
N TYR A 206 -1.81 -18.07 -19.25
CA TYR A 206 -1.67 -19.36 -19.91
C TYR A 206 -0.36 -20.06 -19.51
N TRP A 207 0.79 -19.40 -19.66
CA TRP A 207 2.09 -20.02 -19.40
C TRP A 207 2.31 -20.32 -17.92
N TYR A 208 1.83 -19.45 -17.03
CA TYR A 208 1.83 -19.73 -15.59
C TYR A 208 1.01 -20.99 -15.25
N GLY A 209 -0.17 -21.15 -15.86
CA GLY A 209 -1.01 -22.33 -15.66
C GLY A 209 -0.44 -23.63 -16.24
N GLN A 210 0.50 -23.55 -17.19
CA GLN A 210 1.22 -24.72 -17.72
C GLN A 210 2.46 -25.09 -16.90
N ALA A 211 2.99 -24.17 -16.09
CA ALA A 211 4.18 -24.40 -15.27
C ALA A 211 3.90 -25.40 -14.12
N THR A 212 4.95 -26.11 -13.69
CA THR A 212 4.88 -26.95 -12.48
C THR A 212 4.72 -26.10 -11.23
N LYS A 213 4.36 -26.70 -10.09
CA LYS A 213 4.21 -25.95 -8.84
C LYS A 213 5.51 -25.28 -8.41
N GLU A 214 6.63 -25.97 -8.59
CA GLU A 214 7.97 -25.45 -8.31
C GLU A 214 8.33 -24.27 -9.23
N ASP A 215 7.99 -24.37 -10.51
CA ASP A 215 8.22 -23.32 -11.51
C ASP A 215 7.31 -22.11 -11.29
N GLN A 216 6.06 -22.33 -10.85
CA GLN A 216 5.12 -21.27 -10.48
C GLN A 216 5.68 -20.38 -9.36
N TYR A 217 6.27 -20.96 -8.33
CA TYR A 217 6.96 -20.18 -7.28
C TYR A 217 8.14 -19.38 -7.84
N ALA A 218 8.95 -19.98 -8.70
CA ALA A 218 10.10 -19.32 -9.30
C ALA A 218 9.71 -18.12 -10.17
N VAL A 219 8.64 -18.23 -10.97
CA VAL A 219 8.17 -17.13 -11.82
C VAL A 219 7.43 -16.05 -11.04
N THR A 220 6.70 -16.42 -9.99
CA THR A 220 6.10 -15.45 -9.06
C THR A 220 7.19 -14.60 -8.42
N ASP A 221 8.17 -15.22 -7.76
CA ASP A 221 9.29 -14.51 -7.13
C ASP A 221 10.09 -13.64 -8.13
N TRP A 222 10.37 -14.17 -9.32
CA TRP A 222 11.03 -13.41 -10.39
C TRP A 222 10.20 -12.20 -10.85
N ALA A 223 8.88 -12.35 -11.04
CA ALA A 223 7.99 -11.26 -11.44
C ALA A 223 7.98 -10.15 -10.38
N PHE A 224 7.86 -10.50 -9.10
CA PHE A 224 7.90 -9.56 -7.99
C PHE A 224 9.23 -8.78 -7.93
N LYS A 225 10.36 -9.47 -8.13
CA LYS A 225 11.70 -8.85 -8.14
C LYS A 225 11.88 -7.89 -9.32
N ASN A 226 11.29 -8.21 -10.46
CA ASN A 226 11.47 -7.46 -11.70
C ASN A 226 10.30 -6.54 -12.05
N ARG A 227 9.34 -6.35 -11.14
CA ARG A 227 8.12 -5.55 -11.38
C ARG A 227 8.37 -4.11 -11.82
N LYS A 228 9.49 -3.51 -11.42
CA LYS A 228 9.90 -2.14 -11.78
C LYS A 228 10.99 -2.08 -12.87
N ASN A 229 11.30 -3.23 -13.47
CA ASN A 229 12.30 -3.31 -14.52
C ASN A 229 11.60 -3.29 -15.89
N ASP A 230 11.99 -2.34 -16.74
CA ASP A 230 11.43 -2.18 -18.08
C ASP A 230 11.97 -3.23 -19.07
N SER A 231 13.08 -3.90 -18.74
CA SER A 231 13.65 -4.99 -19.54
C SER A 231 14.47 -5.94 -18.67
N PRO A 232 13.81 -6.71 -17.79
CA PRO A 232 14.49 -7.72 -16.99
C PRO A 232 14.98 -8.87 -17.86
N ALA A 233 16.12 -9.46 -17.47
CA ALA A 233 16.61 -10.68 -18.09
C ALA A 233 15.56 -11.79 -17.93
N LEU A 234 15.32 -12.52 -19.01
CA LEU A 234 14.41 -13.67 -19.02
C LEU A 234 14.87 -14.70 -17.98
N ILE A 235 13.92 -15.39 -17.37
CA ILE A 235 14.23 -16.54 -16.53
C ILE A 235 14.57 -17.73 -17.43
N GLU A 236 15.74 -18.32 -17.23
CA GLU A 236 16.19 -19.51 -17.96
C GLU A 236 15.72 -20.78 -17.23
N GLY A 237 15.26 -21.79 -17.96
CA GLY A 237 14.88 -23.08 -17.38
C GLY A 237 13.88 -23.85 -18.22
N SER A 238 12.66 -24.06 -17.72
CA SER A 238 11.59 -24.68 -18.49
C SER A 238 11.04 -23.70 -19.53
N LYS A 239 10.47 -24.25 -20.61
CA LYS A 239 9.90 -23.43 -21.68
C LYS A 239 8.76 -22.55 -21.16
N GLU A 240 8.02 -23.05 -20.18
CA GLU A 240 6.88 -22.39 -19.55
C GLU A 240 7.31 -21.13 -18.80
N ILE A 241 8.40 -21.18 -18.02
CA ILE A 241 8.90 -20.01 -17.29
C ILE A 241 9.59 -18.99 -18.20
N GLU A 242 10.30 -19.47 -19.24
CA GLU A 242 10.88 -18.61 -20.27
C GLU A 242 9.77 -17.84 -21.00
N MET A 243 8.71 -18.52 -21.41
CA MET A 243 7.59 -17.89 -22.09
C MET A 243 6.79 -16.98 -21.18
N PHE A 244 6.62 -17.34 -19.89
CA PHE A 244 6.01 -16.45 -18.91
C PHE A 244 6.77 -15.12 -18.83
N SER A 245 8.09 -15.17 -18.58
CA SER A 245 8.91 -13.95 -18.46
C SER A 245 8.93 -13.12 -19.74
N TYR A 246 8.91 -13.76 -20.91
CA TYR A 246 8.82 -13.10 -22.20
C TYR A 246 7.53 -12.29 -22.37
N TRP A 247 6.37 -12.89 -22.03
CA TRP A 247 5.08 -12.22 -22.15
C TRP A 247 4.86 -11.18 -21.04
N PHE A 248 5.37 -11.44 -19.83
CA PHE A 248 5.37 -10.49 -18.73
C PHE A 248 6.10 -9.19 -19.08
N ASN A 249 7.20 -9.28 -19.85
CA ASN A 249 7.94 -8.12 -20.32
C ASN A 249 7.22 -7.29 -21.38
N LYS A 250 6.15 -7.83 -21.97
CA LYS A 250 5.33 -7.14 -22.97
C LYS A 250 4.11 -6.46 -22.38
N LEU A 251 3.81 -6.72 -21.11
CA LEU A 251 2.76 -6.03 -20.37
C LEU A 251 3.14 -4.56 -20.17
N ASP A 252 2.16 -3.67 -20.29
CA ASP A 252 2.33 -2.29 -19.84
C ASP A 252 2.33 -2.18 -18.30
N SER A 253 2.51 -0.97 -17.77
CA SER A 253 2.60 -0.76 -16.31
C SER A 253 1.31 -1.13 -15.57
N GLU A 254 0.15 -0.91 -16.18
CA GLU A 254 -1.14 -1.25 -15.57
C GLU A 254 -1.35 -2.76 -15.59
N GLU A 255 -1.06 -3.40 -16.71
CA GLU A 255 -1.16 -4.84 -16.86
C GLU A 255 -0.17 -5.60 -15.97
N LYS A 256 1.06 -5.10 -15.80
CA LYS A 256 2.02 -5.66 -14.84
C LYS A 256 1.50 -5.59 -13.41
N SER A 257 0.86 -4.48 -13.03
CA SER A 257 0.24 -4.32 -11.71
C SER A 257 -0.88 -5.34 -11.50
N GLN A 258 -1.76 -5.48 -12.49
CA GLN A 258 -2.85 -6.47 -12.46
C GLN A 258 -2.34 -7.91 -12.41
N THR A 259 -1.32 -8.24 -13.20
CA THR A 259 -0.67 -9.56 -13.14
C THR A 259 -0.03 -9.80 -11.78
N MET A 260 0.56 -8.78 -11.14
CA MET A 260 1.15 -8.92 -9.82
C MET A 260 0.10 -9.28 -8.76
N ILE A 261 -1.05 -8.63 -8.80
CA ILE A 261 -2.19 -8.93 -7.94
C ILE A 261 -2.65 -10.36 -8.20
N TRP A 262 -2.84 -10.73 -9.47
CA TRP A 262 -3.28 -12.07 -9.86
C TRP A 262 -2.33 -13.18 -9.39
N LEU A 263 -1.01 -12.97 -9.43
CA LEU A 263 -0.02 -13.94 -8.94
C LEU A 263 -0.11 -14.19 -7.44
N LEU A 264 -0.45 -13.18 -6.63
CA LEU A 264 -0.68 -13.36 -5.17
C LEU A 264 -1.89 -14.25 -4.90
N GLU A 265 -2.88 -14.25 -5.78
CA GLU A 265 -4.07 -15.10 -5.65
C GLU A 265 -3.80 -16.57 -6.01
N GLN A 266 -2.64 -16.88 -6.58
CA GLN A 266 -2.25 -18.25 -6.95
C GLN A 266 -1.43 -18.98 -5.88
N GLU A 267 -0.94 -18.25 -4.85
CA GLU A 267 -0.28 -18.82 -3.66
C GLU A 267 -1.31 -19.44 -2.69
#